data_AF-A0A838QLR0-F1
#
_entry.id   AF-A0A838QLR0-F1
#
_cell.length_a   1.000
_cell.length_b   1.000
_cell.length_c   1.000
_cell.angle_alpha   90.00
_cell.angle_beta   90.00
_cell.angle_gamma   90.00
#
_symmetry.space_group_name_H-M   'P 1'
#
loop_
_entity.id
_entity.type
_entity.pdbx_description
1 polymer ?
#
loop_
_entity_poly.entity_id
_entity_poly.type
_entity_poly.pdbx_seq_one_letter_code
_entity_poly.pdbx_strand_id
1 'polypeptide(L)'
;REENIRRVGAVARLMCDAGLITLTAFVSPYRSDRDAVRASLEPGDFVEVFVDAPLEVCESRDPKGLYKKARAGQLKGFTGIDAPYEAPHSPELVLKSAEAAPGELADEVLRYLNAAGKIA
;
A
#
# COMPACT_ATOMS: atom_id res chain seq x y z
N ARG A 1 4.01 9.47 10.96
CA ARG A 1 3.52 8.59 9.87
C ARG A 1 4.71 8.24 8.98
N GLU A 2 5.43 9.23 8.49
CA GLU A 2 6.77 9.12 7.90
C GLU A 2 7.70 8.15 8.65
N GLU A 3 7.98 8.39 9.94
CA GLU A 3 8.87 7.52 10.71
C GLU A 3 8.42 6.05 10.78
N ASN A 4 7.11 5.79 10.68
CA ASN A 4 6.60 4.42 10.62
C ASN A 4 6.93 3.77 9.26
N ILE A 5 6.72 4.48 8.15
CA ILE A 5 7.06 4.00 6.81
C ILE A 5 8.56 3.86 6.65
N ARG A 6 9.37 4.80 7.16
CA ARG A 6 10.84 4.72 7.15
C ARG A 6 11.35 3.47 7.86
N ARG A 7 10.82 3.15 9.05
CA ARG A 7 11.21 1.94 9.81
C ARG A 7 10.82 0.65 9.09
N VAL A 8 9.60 0.59 8.59
CA VAL A 8 9.12 -0.57 7.81
C VAL A 8 9.95 -0.74 6.54
N GLY A 9 10.24 0.35 5.83
CA GLY A 9 11.09 0.33 4.63
C GLY A 9 12.50 -0.16 4.93
N ALA A 10 13.10 0.23 6.05
CA ALA A 10 14.40 -0.29 6.47
C ALA A 10 14.37 -1.81 6.73
N VAL A 11 13.33 -2.32 7.39
CA VAL A 11 13.16 -3.77 7.60
C VAL A 11 12.89 -4.49 6.28
N ALA A 12 12.03 -3.94 5.42
CA ALA A 12 11.72 -4.49 4.10
C ALA A 12 12.98 -4.58 3.23
N ARG A 13 13.85 -3.58 3.29
CA ARG A 13 15.16 -3.61 2.62
C ARG A 13 16.05 -4.73 3.14
N LEU A 14 16.18 -4.89 4.47
CA LEU A 14 16.98 -5.99 5.04
C LEU A 14 16.47 -7.37 4.58
N MET A 15 15.15 -7.54 4.46
CA MET A 15 14.57 -8.79 3.97
C MET A 15 14.80 -8.98 2.45
N CYS A 16 14.70 -7.89 1.68
CA CYS A 16 15.00 -7.89 0.24
C CYS A 16 16.48 -8.24 -0.02
N ASP A 17 17.41 -7.64 0.72
CA ASP A 17 18.85 -7.93 0.67
C ASP A 17 19.15 -9.40 1.03
N ALA A 18 18.29 -10.03 1.84
CA ALA A 18 18.35 -11.46 2.17
C ALA A 18 17.70 -12.38 1.10
N GLY A 19 17.22 -11.83 -0.02
CA GLY A 19 16.59 -12.56 -1.12
C GLY A 19 15.12 -12.91 -0.88
N LEU A 20 14.44 -12.26 0.07
CA LEU A 20 13.04 -12.52 0.39
C LEU A 20 12.09 -11.52 -0.28
N ILE A 21 11.01 -12.03 -0.88
CA ILE A 21 9.87 -11.21 -1.27
C ILE A 21 9.13 -10.77 -0.01
N THR A 22 9.09 -9.45 0.23
CA THR A 22 8.50 -8.89 1.44
C THR A 22 7.25 -8.08 1.13
N LEU A 23 6.11 -8.51 1.67
CA LEU A 23 4.84 -7.82 1.53
C LEU A 23 4.66 -6.80 2.65
N THR A 24 4.37 -5.54 2.29
CA THR A 24 4.08 -4.48 3.26
C THR A 24 2.68 -3.91 2.99
N ALA A 25 1.76 -4.05 3.96
CA ALA A 25 0.37 -3.62 3.83
C ALA A 25 0.09 -2.42 4.75
N PHE A 26 0.69 -1.27 4.41
CA PHE A 26 0.57 -0.02 5.16
C PHE A 26 -0.17 1.04 4.34
N VAL A 27 -0.96 1.88 5.01
CA VAL A 27 -1.69 2.99 4.36
C VAL A 27 -0.74 3.92 3.62
N SER A 28 0.50 4.12 4.11
CA SER A 28 1.57 4.88 3.43
C SER A 28 1.09 6.12 2.65
N PRO A 29 0.38 7.07 3.29
CA PRO A 29 -0.47 8.03 2.58
C PRO A 29 0.30 9.12 1.82
N TYR A 30 1.59 9.32 2.09
CA TYR A 30 2.39 10.37 1.46
C TYR A 30 3.29 9.77 0.39
N ARG A 31 3.29 10.36 -0.80
CA ARG A 31 4.16 9.90 -1.90
C ARG A 31 5.63 9.98 -1.52
N SER A 32 6.04 11.07 -0.87
CA SER A 32 7.43 11.27 -0.41
C SER A 32 7.96 10.10 0.41
N ASP A 33 7.13 9.53 1.29
CA ASP A 33 7.52 8.40 2.14
C ASP A 33 7.73 7.13 1.30
N ARG A 34 6.86 6.89 0.31
CA ARG A 34 6.95 5.74 -0.59
C ARG A 34 8.13 5.88 -1.55
N ASP A 35 8.34 7.07 -2.10
CA ASP A 35 9.46 7.42 -2.98
C ASP A 35 10.81 7.26 -2.24
N ALA A 36 10.88 7.65 -0.97
CA ALA A 36 12.08 7.46 -0.16
C ALA A 36 12.42 5.97 0.05
N VAL A 37 11.41 5.12 0.28
CA VAL A 37 11.61 3.67 0.40
C VAL A 37 12.02 3.07 -0.96
N ARG A 38 11.34 3.45 -2.04
CA ARG A 38 11.66 3.05 -3.42
C ARG A 38 13.11 3.39 -3.78
N ALA A 39 13.56 4.62 -3.47
CA ALA A 39 14.92 5.08 -3.74
C ALA A 39 16.00 4.39 -2.89
N SER A 40 15.61 3.67 -1.83
CA SER A 40 16.54 2.93 -0.97
C SER A 40 16.83 1.50 -1.43
N LEU A 41 16.10 1.03 -2.45
CA LEU A 41 16.17 -0.32 -3.03
C LEU A 41 16.74 -0.23 -4.45
N GLU A 42 17.25 -1.36 -4.95
CA GLU A 42 17.73 -1.43 -6.33
C GLU A 42 16.57 -1.30 -7.35
N PRO A 43 16.83 -0.79 -8.56
CA PRO A 43 15.82 -0.68 -9.60
C PRO A 43 15.10 -2.01 -9.86
N GLY A 44 13.78 -2.00 -9.71
CA GLY A 44 12.93 -3.17 -9.91
C GLY A 44 12.72 -4.05 -8.69
N ASP A 45 13.35 -3.79 -7.54
CA ASP A 45 13.11 -4.54 -6.29
C ASP A 45 12.00 -3.94 -5.42
N PHE A 46 11.64 -2.68 -5.67
CA PHE A 46 10.43 -2.08 -5.12
C PHE A 46 9.29 -2.14 -6.14
N VAL A 47 8.18 -2.75 -5.72
CA VAL A 47 6.93 -2.82 -6.50
C VAL A 47 5.83 -2.12 -5.71
N GLU A 48 5.36 -0.99 -6.22
CA GLU A 48 4.26 -0.24 -5.63
C GLU A 48 2.93 -0.75 -6.16
N VAL A 49 2.16 -1.41 -5.29
CA VAL A 49 0.82 -1.89 -5.59
C VAL A 49 -0.19 -0.91 -5.00
N PHE A 50 -0.85 -0.13 -5.86
CA PHE A 50 -1.91 0.77 -5.43
C PHE A 50 -3.24 0.00 -5.32
N VAL A 51 -3.65 -0.31 -4.09
CA VAL A 51 -4.97 -0.87 -3.82
C VAL A 51 -6.00 0.26 -3.86
N ASP A 52 -6.60 0.45 -5.02
CA ASP A 52 -7.51 1.54 -5.31
C ASP A 52 -8.96 1.13 -4.98
N ALA A 53 -9.59 1.90 -4.11
CA ALA A 53 -11.02 1.87 -3.87
C ALA A 53 -11.50 3.27 -3.49
N PRO A 54 -12.68 3.68 -3.96
CA PRO A 54 -13.30 4.92 -3.50
C PRO A 54 -13.42 4.95 -1.98
N LEU A 55 -13.28 6.13 -1.39
CA LEU A 55 -13.35 6.34 0.06
C LEU A 55 -14.68 5.83 0.62
N GLU A 56 -15.77 6.06 -0.10
CA GLU A 56 -17.13 5.65 0.27
C GLU A 56 -17.25 4.12 0.37
N VAL A 57 -16.56 3.39 -0.51
CA VAL A 57 -16.48 1.92 -0.45
C VAL A 57 -15.66 1.50 0.77
N CYS A 58 -14.55 2.17 1.07
CA CYS A 58 -13.77 1.90 2.27
C CYS A 58 -14.56 2.17 3.56
N GLU A 59 -15.31 3.28 3.61
CA GLU A 59 -16.18 3.66 4.72
C GLU A 59 -17.35 2.69 4.92
N SER A 60 -17.95 2.19 3.83
CA SER A 60 -19.04 1.21 3.94
C SER A 60 -18.56 -0.15 4.45
N ARG A 61 -17.34 -0.56 4.11
CA ARG A 61 -16.72 -1.80 4.58
C ARG A 61 -16.38 -1.76 6.07
N ASP A 62 -15.85 -0.62 6.55
CA ASP A 62 -15.36 -0.31 7.91
C ASP A 62 -15.25 -1.51 8.89
N PRO A 63 -14.39 -2.52 8.60
CA PRO A 63 -14.43 -3.80 9.31
C PRO A 63 -13.99 -3.68 10.77
N LYS A 64 -13.34 -2.57 11.12
CA LYS A 64 -12.83 -2.26 12.46
C LYS A 64 -13.59 -1.13 13.15
N GLY A 65 -14.62 -0.56 12.52
CA GLY A 65 -15.37 0.58 13.06
C GLY A 65 -14.53 1.86 13.17
N LEU A 66 -13.41 1.97 12.44
CA LEU A 66 -12.48 3.09 12.55
C LEU A 66 -12.98 4.32 11.81
N TYR A 67 -13.59 4.16 10.64
CA TYR A 67 -14.20 5.27 9.91
C TYR A 67 -15.36 5.88 10.71
N LYS A 68 -16.20 5.03 11.32
CA LYS A 68 -17.27 5.49 12.21
C LYS A 68 -16.73 6.33 13.38
N LYS A 69 -15.64 5.89 14.02
CA LYS A 69 -14.99 6.64 15.11
C LYS A 69 -14.36 7.95 14.63
N ALA A 70 -13.74 7.95 13.46
CA ALA A 70 -13.17 9.15 12.84
C ALA A 70 -14.25 10.19 12.50
N ARG A 71 -15.35 9.77 11.87
CA ARG A 71 -16.51 10.63 11.57
C ARG A 71 -17.17 11.19 12.84
N ALA A 72 -17.14 10.45 13.95
CA ALA A 72 -17.61 10.90 15.26
C ALA A 72 -16.60 11.82 15.99
N GLY A 73 -15.46 12.16 15.39
CA GLY A 73 -14.43 13.02 15.98
C GLY A 73 -13.59 12.36 17.08
N GLN A 74 -13.72 11.04 17.25
CA GLN A 74 -13.01 10.27 18.29
C GLN A 74 -11.60 9.87 17.86
N LEU A 75 -11.31 9.89 16.55
CA LEU A 75 -9.99 9.67 15.98
C LEU A 75 -9.61 10.87 15.11
N LYS A 76 -8.46 11.47 15.40
CA LYS A 76 -7.89 12.60 14.63
C LYS A 76 -6.78 12.13 13.70
N GLY A 77 -6.57 12.88 12.63
CA GLY A 77 -5.58 12.63 11.60
C GLY A 77 -5.79 11.32 10.87
N PHE A 78 -7.03 10.87 10.68
CA PHE A 78 -7.43 9.68 9.95
C PHE A 78 -7.38 9.92 8.43
N THR A 79 -6.68 9.03 7.73
CA THR A 79 -6.47 9.13 6.28
C THR A 79 -7.80 9.01 5.53
N GLY A 80 -8.03 9.92 4.58
CA GLY A 80 -9.28 10.02 3.82
C GLY A 80 -10.35 10.88 4.50
N ILE A 81 -10.18 11.24 5.78
CA ILE A 81 -11.14 12.08 6.52
C ILE A 81 -10.53 13.45 6.82
N ASP A 82 -9.53 13.50 7.69
CA ASP A 82 -8.86 14.73 8.15
C ASP A 82 -7.34 14.68 7.93
N ALA A 83 -6.84 13.62 7.30
CA ALA A 83 -5.49 13.55 6.71
C ALA A 83 -5.56 13.09 5.24
N PRO A 84 -4.66 13.57 4.35
CA PRO A 84 -4.72 13.23 2.94
C PRO A 84 -4.30 11.78 2.67
N TYR A 85 -4.70 11.30 1.50
CA TYR A 85 -4.08 10.16 0.82
C TYR A 85 -3.61 10.63 -0.54
N GLU A 86 -2.30 10.62 -0.76
CA GLU A 86 -1.68 11.00 -2.01
C GLU A 86 -1.55 9.76 -2.90
N ALA A 87 -2.49 9.60 -3.83
CA ALA A 87 -2.43 8.51 -4.80
C ALA A 87 -1.09 8.52 -5.56
N PRO A 88 -0.48 7.35 -5.79
CA PRO A 88 0.77 7.26 -6.54
C PRO A 88 0.58 7.70 -7.99
N HIS A 89 1.59 8.34 -8.57
CA HIS A 89 1.53 8.76 -9.96
C HIS A 89 1.87 7.63 -10.94
N SER A 90 2.83 6.78 -10.57
CA SER A 90 3.34 5.70 -11.42
C SER A 90 3.54 4.41 -10.60
N PRO A 91 2.47 3.84 -10.01
CA PRO A 91 2.57 2.54 -9.38
C PRO A 91 2.82 1.47 -10.44
N GLU A 92 3.56 0.41 -10.09
CA GLU A 92 3.76 -0.75 -10.95
C GLU A 92 2.46 -1.52 -11.21
N LEU A 93 1.54 -1.51 -10.24
CA LEU A 93 0.25 -2.21 -10.33
C LEU A 93 -0.86 -1.41 -9.65
N VAL A 94 -2.03 -1.36 -10.26
CA VAL A 94 -3.24 -0.75 -9.67
C VAL A 94 -4.31 -1.83 -9.55
N LEU A 95 -4.75 -2.10 -8.31
CA LEU A 95 -5.76 -3.10 -8.00
C LEU A 95 -7.10 -2.41 -7.72
N LYS A 96 -8.10 -2.62 -8.58
CA LYS A 96 -9.46 -2.07 -8.42
C LYS A 96 -10.26 -2.87 -7.40
N SER A 97 -9.98 -2.63 -6.12
CA SER A 97 -10.51 -3.45 -5.02
C SER A 97 -12.00 -3.26 -4.73
N ALA A 98 -12.66 -2.32 -5.41
CA ALA A 98 -14.12 -2.18 -5.39
C ALA A 98 -14.82 -3.09 -6.42
N GLU A 99 -14.08 -3.59 -7.42
CA GLU A 99 -14.64 -4.23 -8.63
C GLU A 99 -14.36 -5.74 -8.68
N ALA A 100 -13.34 -6.22 -7.96
CA ALA A 100 -12.93 -7.62 -7.98
C ALA A 100 -12.73 -8.21 -6.56
N ALA A 101 -12.83 -9.53 -6.47
CA ALA A 101 -12.60 -10.25 -5.22
C ALA A 101 -11.10 -10.29 -4.85
N PRO A 102 -10.76 -10.42 -3.55
CA PRO A 102 -9.36 -10.46 -3.11
C PRO A 102 -8.51 -11.55 -3.79
N GLY A 103 -9.11 -12.71 -4.12
CA GLY A 103 -8.41 -13.78 -4.83
C GLY A 103 -8.00 -13.37 -6.25
N GLU A 104 -8.91 -12.74 -6.99
CA GLU A 104 -8.65 -12.28 -8.37
C GLU A 104 -7.56 -11.21 -8.41
N LEU A 105 -7.57 -10.30 -7.43
CA LEU A 105 -6.56 -9.26 -7.28
C LEU A 105 -5.20 -9.85 -6.85
N ALA A 106 -5.20 -10.88 -6.00
CA ALA A 106 -3.98 -11.59 -5.65
C ALA A 106 -3.38 -12.30 -6.87
N ASP A 107 -4.21 -12.91 -7.72
CA ASP A 107 -3.76 -13.51 -8.97
C ASP A 107 -3.17 -12.46 -9.93
N GLU A 108 -3.66 -11.22 -9.91
CA GLU A 108 -3.09 -10.11 -10.67
C GLU A 108 -1.68 -9.75 -10.20
N VAL A 109 -1.47 -9.68 -8.88
CA VAL A 109 -0.13 -9.49 -8.29
C VAL A 109 0.80 -10.63 -8.70
N LEU A 110 0.34 -11.89 -8.63
CA LEU A 110 1.15 -13.04 -9.03
C LEU A 110 1.51 -12.99 -10.51
N ARG A 111 0.57 -12.66 -11.39
CA ARG A 111 0.84 -12.47 -12.83
C ARG A 111 1.88 -11.39 -13.08
N TYR A 112 1.77 -10.26 -12.38
CA TYR A 112 2.77 -9.18 -12.47
C TYR A 112 4.16 -9.66 -12.03
N LEU A 113 4.26 -10.30 -10.86
CA LEU A 113 5.54 -10.77 -10.32
C LEU A 113 6.19 -11.82 -11.21
N ASN A 114 5.41 -12.72 -11.81
CA ASN A 114 5.91 -13.70 -12.77
C ASN A 114 6.43 -13.02 -14.05
N ALA A 115 5.67 -12.08 -14.62
CA ALA A 115 6.08 -11.32 -15.79
C ALA A 115 7.34 -10.47 -15.55
N ALA A 116 7.51 -9.97 -14.32
CA ALA A 116 8.69 -9.23 -13.88
C ALA A 116 9.88 -10.15 -13.49
N GLY A 117 9.74 -11.47 -13.60
CA GLY A 117 10.78 -12.44 -13.26
C GLY A 117 11.14 -12.52 -11.77
N LYS A 118 10.23 -12.11 -10.89
CA LYS A 118 10.41 -12.14 -9.42
C LYS A 118 10.00 -13.48 -8.80
N ILE A 119 9.12 -14.21 -9.48
CA ILE A 119 8.70 -15.57 -9.11
C ILE A 119 8.71 -16.45 -10.36
N ALA A 120 8.70 -17.77 -10.16
CA ALA A 120 8.69 -18.80 -11.20
C ALA A 120 7.37 -19.58 -11.21
#